data_AF-A0A7I9XVB1-F1
#
_entry.id   AF-A0A7I9XVB1-F1
#
_cell.length_a   1.000
_cell.length_b   1.000
_cell.length_c   1.000
_cell.angle_alpha   90.00
_cell.angle_beta   90.00
_cell.angle_gamma   90.00
#
_symmetry.space_group_name_H-M   'P 1'
#
loop_
_entity.id
_entity.type
_entity.pdbx_description
1 polymer ?
#
loop_
_entity_poly.entity_id
_entity_poly.type
_entity_poly.pdbx_seq_one_letter_code
_entity_poly.pdbx_strand_id
1 'polypeptide(L)'
;MFTLAIAGLYAIALLVGTALLPRYARGKSSLVQALTHKPDPREQELIADTVAYLAEGGLDRGTLGRFERMVAADVPNPNFYSRAKLGTSALLGLVVVLAIFLHQIFGESTTYSWVIGYTLPFRSEYTDAVNQKIGWEPFSDIGTFLGALIAAVLVSRHFQGFRSVIPPSWRNRFGNSPVKRAIGSFGGFFILMFGTRMADGCTSGHILSGGIQMAASGWLFAVAVFIGMIVTARITYGNATDKVAG
;
A
#
# COMPACT_ATOMS: atom_id res chain seq x y z
N MET A 1 -17.79 -14.85 -23.95
CA MET A 1 -17.49 -13.60 -24.70
C MET A 1 -18.04 -12.36 -23.99
N PHE A 2 -19.32 -12.34 -23.58
CA PHE A 2 -19.93 -11.18 -22.91
C PHE A 2 -19.22 -10.75 -21.61
N THR A 3 -18.87 -11.70 -20.74
CA THR A 3 -18.12 -11.44 -19.49
C THR A 3 -16.71 -10.89 -19.74
N LEU A 4 -16.00 -11.42 -20.75
CA LEU A 4 -14.68 -10.89 -21.14
C LEU A 4 -14.77 -9.46 -21.70
N ALA A 5 -15.83 -9.16 -22.45
CA ALA A 5 -16.07 -7.80 -22.94
C ALA A 5 -16.32 -6.82 -21.80
N ILE A 6 -17.14 -7.19 -20.81
CA ILE A 6 -17.38 -6.37 -19.60
C ILE A 6 -16.08 -6.17 -18.81
N ALA A 7 -15.32 -7.24 -18.58
CA ALA A 7 -14.04 -7.14 -17.87
C ALA A 7 -13.04 -6.25 -18.62
N GLY A 8 -12.98 -6.35 -19.96
CA GLY A 8 -12.18 -5.49 -20.81
C GLY A 8 -12.60 -4.02 -20.72
N LEU A 9 -13.89 -3.73 -20.80
CA LEU A 9 -14.42 -2.37 -20.63
C LEU A 9 -14.12 -1.81 -19.25
N TYR A 10 -14.29 -2.61 -18.20
CA TYR A 10 -13.96 -2.23 -16.83
C TYR A 10 -12.48 -1.91 -16.65
N ALA A 11 -11.59 -2.76 -17.17
CA ALA A 11 -10.15 -2.52 -17.14
C ALA A 11 -9.77 -1.24 -17.89
N ILE A 12 -10.33 -1.03 -19.08
CA ILE A 12 -10.12 0.20 -19.87
C ILE A 12 -10.62 1.42 -19.10
N ALA A 13 -11.82 1.36 -18.51
CA ALA A 13 -12.39 2.46 -17.75
C ALA A 13 -11.51 2.85 -16.55
N LEU A 14 -11.01 1.87 -15.80
CA LEU A 14 -10.09 2.11 -14.68
C LEU A 14 -8.77 2.70 -15.15
N LEU A 15 -8.15 2.14 -16.20
CA LEU A 15 -6.89 2.65 -16.74
C LEU A 15 -7.05 4.06 -17.30
N VAL A 16 -8.11 4.34 -18.05
CA VAL A 16 -8.42 5.69 -18.56
C VAL A 16 -8.68 6.65 -17.39
N GLY A 17 -9.42 6.22 -16.37
CA GLY A 17 -9.61 6.98 -15.14
C GLY A 17 -8.30 7.39 -14.51
N THR A 18 -7.36 6.44 -14.33
CA THR A 18 -6.02 6.75 -13.80
C THR A 18 -5.21 7.67 -14.72
N ALA A 19 -5.39 7.58 -16.04
CA ALA A 19 -4.72 8.43 -17.02
C ALA A 19 -5.15 9.91 -16.91
N LEU A 20 -6.42 10.12 -16.59
CA LEU A 20 -7.09 11.42 -16.62
C LEU A 20 -7.12 12.10 -15.25
N LEU A 21 -7.01 11.33 -14.16
CA LEU A 21 -7.03 11.88 -12.80
C LEU A 21 -5.80 12.76 -12.52
N PRO A 22 -5.99 13.99 -12.01
CA PRO A 22 -4.88 14.84 -11.59
C PRO A 22 -4.27 14.31 -10.29
N ARG A 23 -2.94 14.30 -10.21
CA ARG A 23 -2.18 13.77 -9.06
C ARG A 23 -2.40 14.57 -7.77
N TYR A 24 -2.63 15.88 -7.89
CA TYR A 24 -2.87 16.80 -6.77
C TYR A 24 -3.79 17.94 -7.23
N ALA A 25 -4.32 18.69 -6.27
CA ALA A 25 -5.20 19.83 -6.56
C ALA A 25 -4.51 20.82 -7.52
N ARG A 26 -5.12 21.05 -8.69
CA ARG A 26 -4.62 21.88 -9.81
C ARG A 26 -3.38 21.31 -10.54
N GLY A 27 -3.04 20.04 -10.33
CA GLY A 27 -2.01 19.34 -11.10
C GLY A 27 -2.49 18.90 -12.48
N LYS A 28 -1.56 18.62 -13.39
CA LYS A 28 -1.84 18.00 -14.69
C LYS A 28 -2.09 16.49 -14.51
N SER A 29 -2.88 15.88 -15.39
CA SER A 29 -3.07 14.42 -15.41
C SER A 29 -1.82 13.72 -15.93
N SER A 30 -1.66 12.43 -15.61
CA SER A 30 -0.49 11.65 -16.04
C SER A 30 -0.40 11.57 -17.58
N LEU A 31 -1.55 11.55 -18.28
CA LEU A 31 -1.59 11.57 -19.74
C LEU A 31 -1.09 12.89 -20.32
N VAL A 32 -1.53 14.02 -19.75
CA VAL A 32 -1.06 15.35 -20.19
C VAL A 32 0.43 15.51 -19.94
N GLN A 33 0.96 15.01 -18.83
CA GLN A 33 2.39 15.05 -18.56
C GLN A 33 3.20 14.14 -19.49
N ALA A 34 2.71 12.92 -19.75
CA ALA A 34 3.34 12.01 -20.70
C ALA A 34 3.41 12.59 -22.11
N LEU A 35 2.43 13.41 -22.52
CA LEU A 35 2.43 14.10 -23.80
C LEU A 35 3.29 15.37 -23.80
N THR A 36 3.34 16.11 -22.68
CA THR A 36 4.01 17.43 -22.63
C THR A 36 5.51 17.36 -22.30
N HIS A 37 6.03 16.24 -21.79
CA HIS A 37 7.46 15.98 -21.50
C HIS A 37 8.18 17.07 -20.66
N LYS A 38 7.43 17.98 -20.02
CA LYS A 38 7.94 19.07 -19.19
C LYS A 38 7.28 19.00 -17.81
N PRO A 39 7.98 18.49 -16.78
CA PRO A 39 7.46 18.52 -15.42
C PRO A 39 7.32 19.98 -14.97
N ASP A 40 6.16 20.29 -14.39
CA ASP A 40 5.88 21.59 -13.77
C ASP A 40 6.91 21.86 -12.64
N PRO A 41 7.38 23.09 -12.39
CA PRO A 41 8.35 23.35 -11.31
C PRO A 41 7.89 22.83 -9.94
N ARG A 42 6.59 22.90 -9.66
CA ARG A 42 5.99 22.32 -8.45
C ARG A 42 6.08 20.79 -8.41
N GLU A 43 5.97 20.14 -9.57
CA GLU A 43 6.11 18.69 -9.69
C GLU A 43 7.55 18.25 -9.49
N GLN A 44 8.52 19.02 -10.00
CA GLN A 44 9.94 18.79 -9.72
C GLN A 44 10.23 18.87 -8.22
N GLU A 45 9.64 19.85 -7.52
CA GLU A 45 9.76 19.99 -6.07
C GLU A 45 9.17 18.77 -5.33
N LEU A 46 7.96 18.33 -5.69
CA LEU A 46 7.33 17.14 -5.09
C LEU A 46 8.12 15.85 -5.36
N ILE A 47 8.71 15.72 -6.55
CA ILE A 47 9.60 14.60 -6.89
C ILE A 47 10.85 14.63 -6.01
N ALA A 48 11.50 15.79 -5.90
CA ALA A 48 12.70 15.95 -5.08
C ALA A 48 12.42 15.66 -3.59
N ASP A 49 11.28 16.14 -3.09
CA ASP A 49 10.83 15.89 -1.72
C ASP A 49 10.53 14.40 -1.48
N THR A 50 9.83 13.74 -2.42
CA THR A 50 9.58 12.29 -2.35
C THR A 50 10.90 11.50 -2.35
N VAL A 51 11.86 11.87 -3.18
CA VAL A 51 13.20 11.24 -3.20
C VAL A 51 13.92 11.45 -1.88
N ALA A 52 13.88 12.66 -1.32
CA ALA A 52 14.49 12.94 -0.02
C ALA A 52 13.85 12.11 1.09
N TYR A 53 12.51 12.02 1.10
CA TYR A 53 11.74 11.23 2.04
C TYR A 53 12.06 9.73 1.95
N LEU A 54 12.21 9.19 0.73
CA LEU A 54 12.58 7.79 0.50
C LEU A 54 14.04 7.52 0.82
N ALA A 55 14.91 8.52 0.65
CA ALA A 55 16.33 8.39 0.97
C ALA A 55 16.59 8.38 2.47
N GLU A 56 15.68 8.96 3.24
CA GLU A 56 15.80 9.06 4.66
C GLU A 56 15.84 7.70 5.35
N GLY A 57 16.92 7.46 6.07
CA GLY A 57 17.14 6.20 6.79
C GLY A 57 17.82 5.09 5.99
N GLY A 58 17.98 5.20 4.65
CA GLY A 58 18.56 4.07 3.91
C GLY A 58 19.05 4.23 2.47
N LEU A 59 18.90 5.36 1.77
CA LEU A 59 19.64 5.57 0.52
C LEU A 59 20.84 6.45 0.83
N ASP A 60 22.02 5.85 0.99
CA ASP A 60 23.25 6.64 1.04
C ASP A 60 23.47 7.25 -0.35
N ARG A 61 23.32 8.58 -0.45
CA ARG A 61 23.45 9.31 -1.73
C ARG A 61 24.81 9.07 -2.40
N GLY A 62 25.82 8.63 -1.64
CA GLY A 62 27.18 8.39 -2.12
C GLY A 62 27.41 7.09 -2.90
N THR A 63 26.56 6.06 -2.78
CA THR A 63 26.84 4.74 -3.42
C THR A 63 25.57 3.98 -3.78
N LEU A 64 24.75 4.55 -4.67
CA LEU A 64 23.53 3.89 -5.11
C LEU A 64 23.83 2.73 -6.08
N GLY A 65 23.41 1.52 -5.71
CA GLY A 65 23.38 0.35 -6.59
C GLY A 65 22.51 0.57 -7.83
N ARG A 66 22.59 -0.33 -8.82
CA ARG A 66 21.75 -0.23 -10.04
C ARG A 66 20.25 -0.26 -9.72
N PHE A 67 19.85 -1.10 -8.77
CA PHE A 67 18.45 -1.23 -8.35
C PHE A 67 17.95 0.00 -7.60
N GLU A 68 18.75 0.53 -6.67
CA GLU A 68 18.40 1.74 -5.92
C GLU A 68 18.24 2.96 -6.83
N ARG A 69 19.10 3.09 -7.86
CA ARG A 69 18.93 4.13 -8.89
C ARG A 69 17.63 3.97 -9.67
N MET A 70 17.26 2.73 -10.00
CA MET A 70 15.98 2.46 -10.67
C MET A 70 14.80 2.82 -9.77
N VAL A 71 14.83 2.43 -8.49
CA VAL A 71 13.77 2.76 -7.51
C VAL A 71 13.66 4.27 -7.32
N ALA A 72 14.79 4.96 -7.11
CA ALA A 72 14.82 6.41 -6.95
C ALA A 72 14.34 7.16 -8.20
N ALA A 73 14.52 6.59 -9.39
CA ALA A 73 14.02 7.16 -10.64
C ALA A 73 12.54 6.84 -10.91
N ASP A 74 12.08 5.62 -10.64
CA ASP A 74 10.73 5.16 -11.01
C ASP A 74 9.66 5.48 -9.97
N VAL A 75 9.96 5.41 -8.67
CA VAL A 75 8.96 5.61 -7.60
C VAL A 75 8.38 7.04 -7.61
N PRO A 76 9.20 8.11 -7.66
CA PRO A 76 8.69 9.49 -7.68
C PRO A 76 8.05 9.86 -9.03
N ASN A 77 8.42 9.15 -10.11
CA ASN A 77 8.00 9.45 -11.46
C ASN A 77 6.46 9.41 -11.56
N PRO A 78 5.81 10.47 -12.07
CA PRO A 78 4.36 10.52 -12.20
C PRO A 78 3.82 9.54 -13.26
N ASN A 79 4.67 8.98 -14.11
CA ASN A 79 4.24 8.05 -15.14
C ASN A 79 3.82 6.70 -14.54
N PHE A 80 2.50 6.53 -14.39
CA PHE A 80 1.88 5.27 -13.99
C PHE A 80 2.16 4.13 -14.99
N TYR A 81 2.28 4.47 -16.28
CA TYR A 81 2.50 3.52 -17.38
C TYR A 81 3.98 3.14 -17.58
N SER A 82 4.86 3.50 -16.65
CA SER A 82 6.24 2.99 -16.67
C SER A 82 6.22 1.44 -16.69
N ARG A 83 7.15 0.84 -17.44
CA ARG A 83 7.23 -0.62 -17.61
C ARG A 83 7.35 -1.35 -16.26
N ALA A 84 8.08 -0.78 -15.31
CA ALA A 84 8.27 -1.36 -13.99
C ALA A 84 6.96 -1.40 -13.17
N LYS A 85 6.18 -0.32 -13.16
CA LYS A 85 4.90 -0.25 -12.45
C LYS A 85 3.85 -1.14 -13.09
N LEU A 86 3.71 -1.07 -14.42
CA LEU A 86 2.78 -1.94 -15.14
C LEU A 86 3.14 -3.42 -14.97
N GLY A 87 4.43 -3.76 -15.07
CA GLY A 87 4.91 -5.13 -14.88
C GLY A 87 4.60 -5.66 -13.47
N THR A 88 4.90 -4.86 -12.44
CA THR A 88 4.60 -5.23 -11.04
C THR A 88 3.10 -5.38 -10.80
N SER A 89 2.28 -4.44 -11.30
CA SER A 89 0.82 -4.49 -11.16
C SER A 89 0.20 -5.67 -11.91
N ALA A 90 0.68 -5.98 -13.12
CA ALA A 90 0.22 -7.13 -13.89
C ALA A 90 0.59 -8.45 -13.19
N LEU A 91 1.80 -8.56 -12.64
CA LEU A 91 2.24 -9.72 -11.86
C LEU A 91 1.37 -9.89 -10.61
N LEU A 92 1.16 -8.82 -9.84
CA LEU A 92 0.30 -8.85 -8.65
C LEU A 92 -1.13 -9.26 -9.01
N GLY A 93 -1.70 -8.66 -10.06
CA GLY A 93 -3.04 -9.01 -10.55
C GLY A 93 -3.14 -10.49 -10.95
N LEU A 94 -2.14 -11.01 -11.67
CA LEU A 94 -2.09 -12.42 -12.05
C LEU A 94 -2.01 -13.34 -10.82
N VAL A 95 -1.17 -13.01 -9.83
CA VAL A 95 -1.04 -13.77 -8.59
C VAL A 95 -2.35 -13.78 -7.81
N VAL A 96 -3.02 -12.63 -7.67
CA VAL A 96 -4.31 -12.54 -6.97
C VAL A 96 -5.39 -13.34 -7.70
N VAL A 97 -5.46 -13.25 -9.03
CA VAL A 97 -6.40 -14.05 -9.83
C VAL A 97 -6.12 -15.53 -9.64
N LEU A 98 -4.86 -15.97 -9.73
CA LEU A 98 -4.48 -17.36 -9.49
C LEU A 98 -4.87 -17.82 -8.08
N ALA A 99 -4.64 -17.00 -7.06
CA ALA A 99 -5.01 -17.32 -5.67
C ALA A 99 -6.53 -17.54 -5.52
N ILE A 100 -7.33 -16.68 -6.15
CA ILE A 100 -8.80 -16.79 -6.17
C ILE A 100 -9.24 -18.09 -6.84
N PHE A 101 -8.65 -18.43 -7.99
CA PHE A 101 -8.99 -19.66 -8.72
C PHE A 101 -8.55 -20.94 -7.98
N LEU A 102 -7.43 -20.88 -7.25
CA LEU A 102 -6.86 -22.05 -6.59
C LEU A 102 -7.60 -22.41 -5.30
N HIS A 103 -7.95 -21.43 -4.45
CA HIS A 103 -8.51 -21.77 -3.15
C HIS A 103 -9.43 -20.71 -2.55
N GLN A 104 -9.01 -19.44 -2.51
CA GLN A 104 -9.76 -18.39 -1.80
C GLN A 104 -9.30 -16.98 -2.16
N ILE A 105 -10.13 -16.01 -1.77
CA ILE A 105 -9.82 -14.58 -1.83
C ILE A 105 -8.56 -14.28 -1.03
N PHE A 106 -7.70 -13.41 -1.57
CA PHE A 106 -6.47 -12.99 -0.90
C PHE A 106 -6.83 -12.05 0.27
N GLY A 107 -6.59 -12.50 1.51
CA GLY A 107 -6.88 -11.77 2.73
C GLY A 107 -5.83 -12.11 3.80
N GLU A 108 -5.51 -11.13 4.65
CA GLU A 108 -4.42 -11.28 5.64
C GLU A 108 -4.95 -11.06 7.08
N SER A 109 -6.01 -10.27 7.22
CA SER A 109 -6.56 -9.90 8.53
C SER A 109 -7.09 -11.07 9.37
N THR A 110 -7.54 -12.16 8.73
CA THR A 110 -8.09 -13.34 9.41
C THR A 110 -7.00 -14.11 10.14
N THR A 111 -5.78 -14.13 9.59
CA THR A 111 -4.59 -14.76 10.20
C THR A 111 -4.34 -14.20 11.59
N TYR A 112 -4.43 -12.87 11.79
CA TYR A 112 -4.22 -12.27 13.11
C TYR A 112 -5.26 -12.73 14.13
N SER A 113 -6.55 -12.77 13.74
CA SER A 113 -7.61 -13.31 14.61
C SER A 113 -7.39 -14.78 14.91
N TRP A 114 -6.95 -15.57 13.93
CA TRP A 114 -6.66 -16.99 14.07
C TRP A 114 -5.50 -17.24 15.03
N VAL A 115 -4.40 -16.49 14.92
CA VAL A 115 -3.24 -16.59 15.84
C VAL A 115 -3.69 -16.35 17.28
N ILE A 116 -4.49 -15.32 17.52
CA ILE A 116 -5.01 -15.03 18.86
C ILE A 116 -5.96 -16.15 19.34
N GLY A 117 -6.86 -16.61 18.48
CA GLY A 117 -7.79 -17.69 18.76
C GLY A 117 -7.13 -19.04 19.06
N TYR A 118 -5.96 -19.28 18.47
CA TYR A 118 -5.16 -20.48 18.70
C TYR A 118 -4.27 -20.38 19.94
N THR A 119 -3.66 -19.21 20.19
CA THR A 119 -2.66 -19.01 21.25
C THR A 119 -3.25 -18.69 22.61
N LEU A 120 -4.37 -17.95 22.66
CA LEU A 120 -5.01 -17.58 23.91
C LEU A 120 -6.12 -18.59 24.28
N PRO A 121 -6.30 -18.91 25.56
CA PRO A 121 -7.32 -19.86 26.01
C PRO A 121 -8.77 -19.32 25.90
N PHE A 122 -9.00 -18.21 25.21
CA PHE A 122 -10.32 -17.61 25.03
C PHE A 122 -11.10 -18.31 23.93
N ARG A 123 -12.07 -19.14 24.33
CA ARG A 123 -13.02 -19.76 23.40
C ARG A 123 -14.30 -18.92 23.33
N SER A 124 -14.65 -18.53 22.11
CA SER A 124 -15.86 -17.77 21.79
C SER A 124 -16.39 -18.27 20.45
N GLU A 125 -17.68 -18.04 20.18
CA GLU A 125 -18.27 -18.36 18.86
C GLU A 125 -17.49 -17.69 17.71
N TYR A 126 -16.95 -16.49 17.96
CA TYR A 126 -16.10 -15.79 17.01
C TYR A 126 -14.79 -16.55 16.73
N THR A 127 -14.11 -17.03 17.78
CA THR A 127 -12.88 -17.80 17.64
C THR A 127 -13.12 -19.09 16.83
N ASP A 128 -14.22 -19.78 17.10
CA ASP A 128 -14.59 -21.00 16.38
C ASP A 128 -14.93 -20.70 14.91
N ALA A 129 -15.67 -19.62 14.65
CA ALA A 129 -15.98 -19.18 13.29
C ALA A 129 -14.71 -18.81 12.50
N VAL A 130 -13.73 -18.14 13.12
CA VAL A 130 -12.44 -17.82 12.50
C VAL A 130 -11.66 -19.10 12.19
N ASN A 131 -11.60 -20.05 13.13
CA ASN A 131 -10.88 -21.31 12.96
C ASN A 131 -11.49 -22.20 11.86
N GLN A 132 -12.80 -22.11 11.62
CA GLN A 132 -13.46 -22.83 10.53
C GLN A 132 -13.27 -22.16 9.16
N LYS A 133 -13.09 -20.82 9.14
CA LYS A 133 -12.94 -20.03 7.91
C LYS A 133 -11.50 -19.87 7.45
N ILE A 134 -10.52 -20.01 8.35
CA ILE A 134 -9.11 -19.81 8.03
C ILE A 134 -8.68 -20.78 6.92
N GLY A 135 -8.24 -20.24 5.79
CA GLY A 135 -7.69 -21.02 4.70
C GLY A 135 -6.16 -20.98 4.70
N TRP A 136 -5.59 -20.72 3.52
CA TRP A 136 -4.15 -20.56 3.32
C TRP A 136 -3.61 -19.17 3.66
N GLU A 137 -4.42 -18.30 4.27
CA GLU A 137 -4.03 -16.93 4.66
C GLU A 137 -2.74 -16.92 5.50
N PRO A 138 -2.54 -17.81 6.50
CA PRO A 138 -1.29 -17.81 7.27
C PRO A 138 -0.04 -18.10 6.41
N PHE A 139 -0.16 -18.94 5.38
CA PHE A 139 0.95 -19.21 4.45
C PHE A 139 1.20 -18.01 3.54
N SER A 140 0.15 -17.30 3.13
CA SER A 140 0.26 -16.03 2.39
C SER A 140 1.00 -14.98 3.20
N ASP A 141 0.59 -14.75 4.45
CA ASP A 141 1.22 -13.76 5.33
C ASP A 141 2.71 -14.07 5.56
N ILE A 142 3.05 -15.34 5.83
CA ILE A 142 4.44 -15.79 5.97
C ILE A 142 5.20 -15.60 4.65
N GLY A 143 4.58 -15.94 3.52
CA GLY A 143 5.17 -15.78 2.19
C GLY A 143 5.44 -14.31 1.85
N THR A 144 4.50 -13.41 2.16
CA THR A 144 4.64 -11.96 1.99
C THR A 144 5.74 -11.43 2.88
N PHE A 145 5.78 -11.84 4.16
CA PHE A 145 6.83 -11.44 5.10
C PHE A 145 8.22 -11.90 4.63
N LEU A 146 8.39 -13.18 4.30
CA LEU A 146 9.66 -13.75 3.86
C LEU A 146 10.07 -13.18 2.49
N GLY A 147 9.13 -13.02 1.57
CA GLY A 147 9.37 -12.41 0.26
C GLY A 147 9.84 -10.97 0.39
N ALA A 148 9.19 -10.17 1.23
CA ALA A 148 9.62 -8.81 1.54
C ALA A 148 10.99 -8.78 2.23
N LEU A 149 11.27 -9.71 3.14
CA LEU A 149 12.57 -9.81 3.81
C LEU A 149 13.69 -10.19 2.83
N ILE A 150 13.48 -11.19 1.98
CA ILE A 150 14.43 -11.61 0.95
C ILE A 150 14.68 -10.46 -0.03
N ALA A 151 13.62 -9.77 -0.45
CA ALA A 151 13.74 -8.59 -1.30
C ALA A 151 14.55 -7.49 -0.60
N ALA A 152 14.28 -7.21 0.67
CA ALA A 152 14.97 -6.20 1.46
C ALA A 152 16.47 -6.52 1.65
N VAL A 153 16.81 -7.78 1.90
CA VAL A 153 18.20 -8.19 2.21
C VAL A 153 19.01 -8.46 0.96
N LEU A 154 18.46 -9.17 -0.03
CA LEU A 154 19.22 -9.66 -1.19
C LEU A 154 19.04 -8.79 -2.45
N VAL A 155 17.84 -8.27 -2.68
CA VAL A 155 17.51 -7.55 -3.94
C VAL A 155 17.79 -6.06 -3.80
N SER A 156 17.11 -5.37 -2.87
CA SER A 156 17.32 -3.96 -2.62
C SER A 156 18.52 -3.69 -1.71
N ARG A 157 18.97 -4.68 -0.94
CA ARG A 157 20.03 -4.55 0.08
C ARG A 157 19.77 -3.40 1.05
N HIS A 158 18.49 -3.11 1.28
CA HIS A 158 17.97 -1.98 2.00
C HIS A 158 17.17 -2.45 3.23
N PHE A 159 17.83 -3.25 4.07
CA PHE A 159 17.22 -3.71 5.32
C PHE A 159 17.43 -2.67 6.43
N GLN A 160 16.36 -1.98 6.81
CA GLN A 160 16.40 -0.90 7.81
C GLN A 160 16.10 -1.36 9.25
N GLY A 161 15.96 -2.66 9.51
CA GLY A 161 15.43 -3.16 10.80
C GLY A 161 16.21 -2.73 12.06
N PHE A 162 17.50 -2.40 11.92
CA PHE A 162 18.35 -1.94 13.02
C PHE A 162 18.52 -0.41 13.10
N ARG A 163 17.91 0.35 12.19
CA ARG A 163 17.98 1.81 12.17
C ARG A 163 16.70 2.39 12.75
N SER A 164 16.83 3.31 13.70
CA SER A 164 15.69 4.04 14.27
C SER A 164 15.20 5.12 13.30
N VAL A 165 14.59 4.72 12.19
CA VAL A 165 14.09 5.64 11.17
C VAL A 165 12.68 6.09 11.55
N ILE A 166 12.56 7.33 12.01
CA ILE A 166 11.26 7.96 12.28
C ILE A 166 10.87 8.75 11.03
N PRO A 167 9.73 8.46 10.39
CA PRO A 167 9.31 9.18 9.19
C PRO A 167 9.20 10.70 9.44
N PRO A 168 9.64 11.56 8.50
CA PRO A 168 9.60 13.02 8.62
C PRO A 168 8.24 13.57 9.01
N SER A 169 7.18 13.07 8.37
CA SER A 169 5.80 13.47 8.68
C SER A 169 5.45 13.29 10.16
N TRP A 170 5.93 12.20 10.78
CA TRP A 170 5.76 11.97 12.22
C TRP A 170 6.71 12.85 13.04
N ARG A 171 7.98 12.94 12.65
CA ARG A 171 9.00 13.70 13.36
C ARG A 171 8.65 15.18 13.45
N ASN A 172 8.23 15.76 12.33
CA ASN A 172 7.90 17.18 12.20
C ASN A 172 6.67 17.57 13.02
N ARG A 173 5.79 16.61 13.36
CA ARG A 173 4.60 16.86 14.19
C ARG A 173 4.77 16.48 15.65
N PHE A 174 5.29 15.28 15.91
CA PHE A 174 5.30 14.65 17.24
C PHE A 174 6.70 14.55 17.84
N GLY A 175 7.72 14.97 17.09
CA GLY A 175 9.13 14.93 17.48
C GLY A 175 9.81 13.60 17.17
N ASN A 176 11.11 13.53 17.49
CA ASN A 176 11.98 12.38 17.16
C ASN A 176 11.95 11.25 18.22
N SER A 177 10.83 11.05 18.93
CA SER A 177 10.75 10.03 19.98
C SER A 177 10.30 8.68 19.40
N PRO A 178 11.13 7.62 19.49
CA PRO A 178 10.77 6.29 19.00
C PRO A 178 9.57 5.69 19.75
N VAL A 179 9.50 5.93 21.07
CA VAL A 179 8.42 5.44 21.92
C VAL A 179 7.08 6.07 21.53
N LYS A 180 7.04 7.40 21.31
CA LYS A 180 5.82 8.07 20.83
C LYS A 180 5.37 7.50 19.49
N ARG A 181 6.30 7.25 18.57
CA ARG A 181 6.01 6.63 17.27
C ARG A 181 5.45 5.22 17.42
N ALA A 182 6.04 4.39 18.28
CA ALA A 182 5.61 3.02 18.53
C ALA A 182 4.18 2.98 19.11
N ILE A 183 3.89 3.80 20.12
CA ILE A 183 2.55 3.92 20.71
C ILE A 183 1.53 4.36 19.65
N GLY A 184 1.87 5.37 18.84
CA GLY A 184 1.00 5.83 17.76
C GLY A 184 0.72 4.77 16.69
N SER A 185 1.75 4.06 16.23
CA SER A 185 1.60 2.97 15.26
C SER A 185 0.79 1.80 15.82
N PHE A 186 1.02 1.42 17.07
CA PHE A 186 0.29 0.34 17.74
C PHE A 186 -1.19 0.72 17.97
N GLY A 187 -1.46 1.94 18.44
CA GLY A 187 -2.83 2.44 18.59
C GLY A 187 -3.56 2.53 17.25
N GLY A 188 -2.88 2.97 16.20
CA GLY A 188 -3.42 2.97 14.84
C GLY A 188 -3.72 1.57 14.33
N PHE A 189 -2.84 0.60 14.57
CA PHE A 189 -3.05 -0.80 14.23
C PHE A 189 -4.26 -1.40 14.94
N PHE A 190 -4.45 -1.10 16.23
CA PHE A 190 -5.61 -1.57 16.99
C PHE A 190 -6.93 -1.07 16.38
N ILE A 191 -7.03 0.24 16.09
CA ILE A 191 -8.21 0.84 15.45
C ILE A 191 -8.44 0.22 14.06
N LEU A 192 -7.36 0.03 13.29
CA LEU A 192 -7.42 -0.60 11.97
C LEU A 192 -7.93 -2.03 12.04
N MET A 193 -7.42 -2.85 12.96
CA MET A 193 -7.85 -4.24 13.12
C MET A 193 -9.31 -4.34 13.58
N PHE A 194 -9.71 -3.48 14.52
CA PHE A 194 -11.10 -3.38 14.93
C PHE A 194 -12.03 -3.07 13.75
N GLY A 195 -11.73 -2.02 12.97
CA GLY A 195 -12.50 -1.64 11.79
C GLY A 195 -12.52 -2.73 10.70
N THR A 196 -11.36 -3.32 10.43
CA THR A 196 -11.18 -4.40 9.46
C THR A 196 -12.04 -5.61 9.81
N ARG A 197 -12.20 -5.94 11.09
CA ARG A 197 -13.00 -7.08 11.52
C ARG A 197 -14.49 -6.77 11.61
N MET A 198 -14.87 -5.54 11.93
CA MET A 198 -16.26 -5.10 11.75
C MET A 198 -16.71 -5.13 10.28
N ALA A 199 -15.82 -4.77 9.35
CA ALA A 199 -16.08 -4.80 7.91
C ALA A 199 -15.94 -6.20 7.27
N ASP A 200 -15.67 -7.22 8.09
CA ASP A 200 -15.31 -8.58 7.69
C ASP A 200 -14.27 -8.67 6.57
N GLY A 201 -13.29 -7.76 6.53
CA GLY A 201 -12.21 -7.83 5.55
C GLY A 201 -11.27 -6.64 5.57
N CYS A 202 -10.10 -6.83 4.97
CA CYS A 202 -9.03 -5.84 4.87
C CYS A 202 -8.92 -5.28 3.45
N THR A 203 -8.00 -4.33 3.26
CA THR A 203 -7.64 -3.75 1.96
C THR A 203 -7.34 -4.82 0.91
N SER A 204 -6.61 -5.88 1.27
CA SER A 204 -6.22 -6.91 0.32
C SER A 204 -7.41 -7.82 -0.10
N GLY A 205 -8.34 -8.08 0.82
CA GLY A 205 -9.58 -8.82 0.52
C GLY A 205 -10.59 -7.98 -0.27
N HIS A 206 -10.97 -6.82 0.25
CA HIS A 206 -12.06 -6.02 -0.32
C HIS A 206 -11.63 -5.12 -1.49
N ILE A 207 -10.43 -4.52 -1.43
CA ILE A 207 -9.98 -3.59 -2.50
C ILE A 207 -9.26 -4.33 -3.61
N LEU A 208 -8.24 -5.16 -3.30
CA LEU A 208 -7.50 -5.89 -4.34
C LEU A 208 -8.36 -7.00 -4.95
N SER A 209 -8.77 -7.98 -4.14
CA SER A 209 -9.53 -9.13 -4.67
C SER A 209 -10.96 -8.74 -5.07
N GLY A 210 -11.65 -7.95 -4.25
CA GLY A 210 -13.01 -7.46 -4.57
C GLY A 210 -13.02 -6.52 -5.79
N GLY A 211 -12.00 -5.67 -5.94
CA GLY A 211 -11.85 -4.80 -7.11
C GLY A 211 -11.65 -5.58 -8.42
N ILE A 212 -10.84 -6.65 -8.41
CA ILE A 212 -10.68 -7.53 -9.58
C ILE A 212 -11.98 -8.26 -9.94
N GLN A 213 -12.77 -8.65 -8.92
CA GLN A 213 -14.06 -9.31 -9.11
C GLN A 213 -15.21 -8.36 -9.48
N MET A 214 -14.96 -7.05 -9.57
CA MET A 214 -16.00 -6.02 -9.76
C MET A 214 -17.08 -6.07 -8.66
N ALA A 215 -16.72 -6.47 -7.43
CA ALA A 215 -17.65 -6.58 -6.32
C ALA A 215 -18.08 -5.18 -5.84
N ALA A 216 -19.40 -4.94 -5.80
CA ALA A 216 -19.95 -3.67 -5.32
C ALA A 216 -19.58 -3.37 -3.87
N SER A 217 -19.52 -4.41 -3.02
CA SER A 217 -19.06 -4.30 -1.63
C SER A 217 -17.60 -3.88 -1.53
N GLY A 218 -16.73 -4.40 -2.40
CA GLY A 218 -15.31 -4.03 -2.46
C GLY A 218 -15.11 -2.56 -2.82
N TRP A 219 -15.88 -2.04 -3.77
CA TRP A 219 -15.85 -0.62 -4.13
C TRP A 219 -16.43 0.29 -3.04
N LEU A 220 -17.51 -0.12 -2.37
CA LEU A 220 -18.05 0.62 -1.23
C LEU A 220 -17.01 0.69 -0.09
N PHE A 221 -16.39 -0.45 0.22
CA PHE A 221 -15.30 -0.51 1.19
C PHE A 221 -14.12 0.38 0.78
N ALA A 222 -13.71 0.35 -0.49
CA ALA A 222 -12.63 1.19 -0.99
C ALA A 222 -12.93 2.69 -0.80
N VAL A 223 -14.15 3.14 -1.14
CA VAL A 223 -14.57 4.53 -0.94
C VAL A 223 -14.52 4.92 0.54
N ALA A 224 -15.04 4.07 1.43
CA ALA A 224 -15.00 4.31 2.87
C ALA A 224 -13.56 4.42 3.41
N VAL A 225 -12.67 3.52 2.97
CA VAL A 225 -11.24 3.54 3.32
C VAL A 225 -10.57 4.81 2.80
N PHE A 226 -10.83 5.22 1.56
CA PHE A 226 -10.26 6.45 1.00
C PHE A 226 -10.69 7.69 1.78
N ILE A 227 -11.98 7.80 2.13
CA ILE A 227 -12.49 8.92 2.94
C ILE A 227 -11.82 8.90 4.32
N GLY A 228 -11.82 7.75 5.01
CA GLY A 228 -11.21 7.61 6.33
C GLY A 228 -9.71 7.93 6.33
N MET A 229 -8.98 7.49 5.29
CA MET A 229 -7.57 7.78 5.10
C MET A 229 -7.33 9.28 4.92
N ILE A 230 -8.09 9.96 4.06
CA ILE A 230 -7.95 11.40 3.82
C ILE A 230 -8.25 12.19 5.10
N VAL A 231 -9.35 11.87 5.78
CA VAL A 231 -9.74 12.51 7.04
C VAL A 231 -8.66 12.30 8.11
N THR A 232 -8.19 11.07 8.28
CA THR A 232 -7.15 10.73 9.26
C THR A 232 -5.84 11.46 8.93
N ALA A 233 -5.44 11.52 7.66
CA ALA A 233 -4.26 12.25 7.23
C ALA A 233 -4.38 13.76 7.51
N ARG A 234 -5.56 14.35 7.28
CA ARG A 234 -5.81 15.77 7.60
C ARG A 234 -5.77 16.05 9.10
N ILE A 235 -6.42 15.22 9.91
CA ILE A 235 -6.41 15.38 11.37
C ILE A 235 -5.00 15.16 11.93
N THR A 236 -4.31 14.11 11.47
CA THR A 236 -3.03 13.65 12.01
C THR A 236 -1.82 14.36 11.43
N TYR A 237 -1.89 14.96 10.24
CA TYR A 237 -0.75 15.64 9.61
C TYR A 237 -1.07 17.00 8.99
N GLY A 238 -2.30 17.52 9.11
CA GLY A 238 -2.72 18.76 8.43
C GLY A 238 -1.89 20.01 8.75
N ASN A 239 -1.25 20.08 9.93
CA ASN A 239 -0.38 21.18 10.35
C ASN A 239 1.11 20.79 10.38
N ALA A 240 1.47 19.59 9.89
CA ALA A 240 2.84 19.11 9.90
C ALA A 240 3.52 19.44 8.58
N THR A 241 4.78 19.87 8.64
CA THR A 241 5.63 19.91 7.44
C THR A 241 5.94 18.47 7.03
N ASP A 242 5.74 18.15 5.76
CA ASP A 242 6.11 16.88 5.13
C ASP A 242 7.57 16.86 4.66
N LYS A 243 8.12 18.04 4.37
CA LYS A 243 9.48 18.22 3.87
C LYS A 243 10.56 17.68 4.80
N VAL A 244 11.55 17.02 4.20
CA VAL A 244 12.82 16.66 4.84
C VAL A 244 13.67 17.92 4.94
N ALA A 245 14.14 18.27 6.14
CA ALA A 245 15.13 19.34 6.28
C ALA A 245 16.42 18.91 5.57
N GLY A 246 16.81 19.65 4.54
CA GLY A 246 18.03 19.41 3.76
C GLY A 246 19.30 19.67 4.55
#